data_AF-A0A6A6HNV2-F1
#
_entry.id   AF-A0A6A6HNV2-F1
#
_cell.length_a   1.000
_cell.length_b   1.000
_cell.length_c   1.000
_cell.angle_alpha   90.00
_cell.angle_beta   90.00
_cell.angle_gamma   90.00
#
_symmetry.space_group_name_H-M   'P 1'
#
loop_
_entity.id
_entity.type
_entity.pdbx_description
1 polymer ?
#
loop_
_entity_poly.entity_id
_entity_poly.type
_entity_poly.pdbx_seq_one_letter_code
_entity_poly.pdbx_strand_id
1 'polypeptide(L)'
;MRELQARGDVRLLVTSRPIPAATDYLQGDPQLEVRASEEDIKCFVAAQIPHLPRCIKLDETLKNAVQTKIVEVVDGMFLLARLHIDSLLDKRTKRKVESTLNKFSKGSAALEHAYGEAIRRIESQMEDDRLLARRVICLISLAKRLLKTEELC
;
A
#
# COMPACT_ATOMS: atom_id res chain seq x y z
N MET A 1 -20.26 22.57 7.75
CA MET A 1 -20.62 21.34 8.50
C MET A 1 -21.60 21.61 9.63
N ARG A 2 -21.34 22.59 10.51
CA ARG A 2 -22.20 22.91 11.67
C ARG A 2 -23.64 23.32 11.33
N GLU A 3 -23.84 24.02 10.21
CA GLU A 3 -25.20 24.39 9.74
C GLU A 3 -26.08 23.17 9.39
N LEU A 4 -25.47 22.08 8.90
CA LEU A 4 -26.19 20.86 8.58
C LEU A 4 -26.62 20.12 9.85
N GLN A 5 -25.74 20.09 10.85
CA GLN A 5 -26.01 19.50 12.16
C GLN A 5 -27.00 20.33 12.99
N ALA A 6 -27.10 21.64 12.74
CA ALA A 6 -28.10 22.51 13.36
C ALA A 6 -29.53 22.26 12.83
N ARG A 7 -29.68 21.63 11.66
CA ARG A 7 -30.98 21.41 11.00
C ARG A 7 -31.52 19.99 11.18
N GLY A 8 -30.73 19.07 11.76
CA GLY A 8 -31.14 17.69 12.04
C GLY A 8 -30.03 16.89 12.72
N ASP A 9 -30.37 15.70 13.24
CA ASP A 9 -29.40 14.81 13.89
C ASP A 9 -28.51 14.12 12.84
N VAL A 10 -27.42 14.81 12.46
CA VAL A 10 -26.43 14.33 11.49
C VAL A 10 -25.05 14.22 12.16
N ARG A 11 -24.45 13.02 12.08
CA ARG A 11 -23.08 12.77 12.52
C ARG A 11 -22.18 12.61 11.31
N LEU A 12 -21.11 13.39 11.25
CA LEU A 12 -20.18 13.43 10.13
C LEU A 12 -18.86 12.75 10.51
N LEU A 13 -18.39 11.84 9.66
CA LEU A 13 -17.04 11.32 9.68
C LEU A 13 -16.34 11.80 8.41
N VAL A 14 -15.25 12.54 8.58
CA VAL A 14 -14.45 13.07 7.47
C VAL A 14 -13.08 12.42 7.51
N THR A 15 -12.65 11.86 6.38
CA THR A 15 -11.30 11.30 6.21
C THR A 15 -10.52 12.19 5.25
N SER A 16 -9.34 12.64 5.67
CA SER A 16 -8.45 13.45 4.83
C SER A 16 -7.01 12.98 4.97
N ARG A 17 -6.20 13.23 3.93
CA ARG A 17 -4.74 13.25 4.09
C ARG A 17 -4.33 14.44 4.96
N PRO A 18 -3.16 14.42 5.61
CA PRO A 18 -2.65 15.54 6.41
C PRO A 18 -2.16 16.67 5.50
N ILE A 19 -3.10 17.34 4.84
CA ILE A 19 -2.86 18.52 4.01
C ILE A 19 -3.27 19.76 4.81
N PRO A 20 -2.47 20.84 4.81
CA PRO A 20 -2.72 22.02 5.65
C PRO A 20 -4.16 22.54 5.54
N ALA A 21 -4.67 22.69 4.31
CA ALA A 21 -6.02 23.18 4.06
C ALA A 21 -7.13 22.36 4.73
N ALA A 22 -6.97 21.04 4.85
CA ALA A 22 -7.94 20.19 5.52
C ALA A 22 -7.80 20.26 7.04
N THR A 23 -6.56 20.29 7.53
CA THR A 23 -6.27 20.42 8.97
C THR A 23 -6.80 21.74 9.52
N ASP A 24 -6.64 22.83 8.78
CA ASP A 24 -7.14 24.16 9.15
C ASP A 24 -8.68 24.19 9.18
N TYR A 25 -9.32 23.57 8.19
CA TYR A 25 -10.79 23.52 8.13
C TYR A 25 -11.42 22.67 9.25
N LEU A 26 -10.70 21.65 9.71
CA LEU A 26 -11.14 20.73 10.77
C LEU A 26 -10.61 21.12 12.16
N GLN A 27 -9.99 22.29 12.28
CA GLN A 27 -9.40 22.74 13.53
C GLN A 27 -10.48 22.95 14.60
N GLY A 28 -10.30 22.30 15.75
CA GLY A 28 -11.22 22.39 16.89
C GLY A 28 -12.34 21.33 16.91
N ASP A 29 -12.46 20.51 15.88
CA ASP A 29 -13.31 19.30 15.92
C ASP A 29 -12.47 18.08 16.38
N PRO A 30 -13.09 16.99 16.90
CA PRO A 30 -12.36 15.79 17.29
C PRO A 30 -11.63 15.15 16.10
N GLN A 31 -10.32 14.93 16.25
CA GLN A 31 -9.47 14.35 15.21
C GLN A 31 -8.86 13.04 15.71
N LEU A 32 -8.76 12.07 14.80
CA LEU A 32 -8.07 10.80 15.01
C LEU A 32 -7.07 10.60 13.89
N GLU A 33 -5.78 10.58 14.22
CA GLU A 33 -4.76 10.19 13.26
C GLU A 33 -4.86 8.68 13.01
N VAL A 34 -5.06 8.29 11.75
CA VAL A 34 -5.07 6.89 11.34
C VAL A 34 -3.66 6.51 10.88
N ARG A 35 -2.91 5.84 11.76
CA ARG A 35 -1.56 5.36 11.51
C ARG A 35 -1.41 3.94 12.05
N ALA A 36 -0.75 3.07 11.29
CA ALA A 36 -0.49 1.71 11.75
C ALA A 36 0.61 1.70 12.82
N SER A 37 0.37 0.97 13.90
CA SER A 37 1.42 0.64 14.88
C SER A 37 2.42 -0.36 14.30
N GLU A 38 3.58 -0.51 14.92
CA GLU A 38 4.50 -1.57 14.52
C GLU A 38 3.85 -2.96 14.63
N GLU A 39 3.03 -3.17 15.66
CA GLU A 39 2.31 -4.41 15.94
C GLU A 39 1.31 -4.73 14.82
N ASP A 40 0.60 -3.72 14.31
CA ASP A 40 -0.30 -3.87 13.16
C ASP A 40 0.48 -4.33 11.92
N ILE A 41 1.63 -3.72 11.65
CA ILE A 41 2.48 -4.09 10.52
C ILE A 41 3.08 -5.50 10.71
N LYS A 42 3.55 -5.83 11.92
CA LYS A 42 4.06 -7.17 12.27
C LYS A 42 2.97 -8.22 12.03
N CYS A 43 1.76 -7.99 12.51
CA CYS A 43 0.61 -8.88 12.32
C CYS A 43 0.26 -9.03 10.84
N PHE A 44 0.24 -7.93 10.09
CA PHE A 44 0.02 -7.95 8.66
C PHE A 44 1.07 -8.79 7.92
N VAL A 45 2.36 -8.54 8.16
CA VAL A 45 3.45 -9.28 7.49
C VAL A 45 3.38 -10.76 7.82
N ALA A 46 3.15 -11.12 9.08
CA ALA A 46 2.99 -12.51 9.51
C ALA A 46 1.86 -13.22 8.73
N ALA A 47 0.72 -12.55 8.55
CA ALA A 47 -0.39 -13.08 7.76
C ALA A 47 -0.06 -13.25 6.27
N GLN A 48 0.92 -12.51 5.74
CA GLN A 48 1.35 -12.63 4.33
C GLN A 48 2.42 -13.71 4.10
N ILE A 49 3.17 -14.12 5.13
CA ILE A 49 4.24 -15.13 5.00
C ILE A 49 3.79 -16.41 4.26
N PRO A 50 2.61 -17.01 4.51
CA PRO A 50 2.15 -18.21 3.80
C PRO A 50 2.05 -18.05 2.27
N HIS A 51 1.84 -16.83 1.79
CA HIS A 51 1.73 -16.50 0.36
C HIS A 51 3.08 -16.22 -0.30
N LEU A 52 4.14 -16.04 0.48
CA LEU A 52 5.48 -15.78 -0.03
C LEU A 52 6.18 -17.05 -0.58
N PRO A 53 7.27 -16.89 -1.36
CA PRO A 53 8.06 -18.00 -1.87
C PRO A 53 8.59 -18.96 -0.79
N ARG A 54 8.79 -20.23 -1.15
CA ARG A 54 9.27 -21.29 -0.23
C ARG A 54 10.57 -20.92 0.49
N CYS A 55 11.48 -20.19 -0.15
CA CYS A 55 12.73 -19.75 0.48
C CYS A 55 12.52 -18.84 1.70
N ILE A 56 11.43 -18.08 1.76
CA ILE A 56 11.05 -17.28 2.93
C ILE A 56 10.28 -18.15 3.93
N LYS A 57 9.33 -18.96 3.44
CA LYS A 57 8.46 -19.77 4.31
C LYS A 57 9.19 -20.80 5.15
N LEU A 58 10.33 -21.30 4.68
CA LEU A 58 11.09 -22.36 5.34
C LEU A 58 12.30 -21.84 6.15
N ASP A 59 12.59 -20.54 6.10
CA ASP A 59 13.74 -19.94 6.79
C ASP A 59 13.25 -18.90 7.80
N GLU A 60 13.23 -19.27 9.09
CA GLU A 60 12.82 -18.37 10.18
C GLU A 60 13.69 -17.11 10.27
N THR A 61 14.98 -17.22 9.95
CA THR A 61 15.87 -16.05 9.95
C THR A 61 15.44 -15.08 8.86
N LEU A 62 15.08 -15.59 7.68
CA LEU A 62 14.61 -14.77 6.57
C LEU A 62 13.22 -14.17 6.83
N LYS A 63 12.31 -14.89 7.48
CA LYS A 63 11.01 -14.33 7.92
C LYS A 63 11.20 -13.14 8.84
N ASN A 64 12.04 -13.31 9.87
CA ASN A 64 12.34 -12.26 10.83
C ASN A 64 13.00 -11.05 10.16
N ALA A 65 13.93 -11.29 9.22
CA ALA A 65 14.54 -10.21 8.44
C ALA A 65 13.50 -9.44 7.59
N VAL A 66 12.60 -10.13 6.90
CA VAL A 66 11.52 -9.51 6.12
C VAL A 66 10.62 -8.65 7.02
N GLN A 67 10.13 -9.22 8.13
CA GLN A 67 9.26 -8.52 9.07
C GLN A 67 9.94 -7.29 9.67
N THR A 68 11.16 -7.45 10.18
CA THR A 68 11.93 -6.36 10.78
C THR A 68 12.17 -5.25 9.77
N LYS A 69 12.59 -5.60 8.55
CA LYS A 69 12.88 -4.59 7.53
C LYS A 69 11.63 -3.84 7.09
N ILE A 70 10.50 -4.53 6.92
CA ILE A 70 9.25 -3.87 6.53
C ILE A 70 8.78 -2.92 7.64
N VAL A 71 8.76 -3.36 8.90
CA VAL A 71 8.38 -2.48 10.03
C VAL A 71 9.25 -1.22 10.08
N GLU A 72 10.55 -1.38 9.90
CA GLU A 72 11.52 -0.29 9.94
C GLU A 72 11.26 0.77 8.86
N VAL A 73 10.90 0.36 7.63
CA VAL A 73 10.86 1.25 6.46
C VAL A 73 9.50 1.87 6.18
N VAL A 74 8.40 1.25 6.63
CA VAL A 74 7.05 1.68 6.24
C VAL A 74 6.54 2.87 7.03
N ASP A 75 7.09 3.12 8.22
CA ASP A 75 6.78 4.27 9.07
C ASP A 75 5.26 4.53 9.20
N GLY A 76 4.50 3.51 9.62
CA GLY A 76 3.05 3.59 9.78
C GLY A 76 2.22 3.61 8.49
N MET A 77 2.84 3.61 7.30
CA MET A 77 2.16 3.52 6.01
C MET A 77 1.85 2.07 5.63
N PHE A 78 0.62 1.64 5.90
CA PHE A 78 0.18 0.28 5.60
C PHE A 78 0.25 -0.09 4.10
N LEU A 79 0.01 0.89 3.22
CA LEU A 79 0.14 0.70 1.77
C LEU A 79 1.58 0.33 1.37
N LEU A 80 2.57 0.98 1.97
CA LEU A 80 3.98 0.71 1.67
C LEU A 80 4.36 -0.71 2.14
N ALA A 81 3.81 -1.17 3.28
CA ALA A 81 4.00 -2.54 3.75
C ALA A 81 3.48 -3.56 2.73
N ARG A 82 2.28 -3.35 2.19
CA ARG A 82 1.70 -4.20 1.14
C ARG A 82 2.57 -4.23 -0.11
N LEU A 83 3.01 -3.07 -0.59
CA LEU A 83 3.85 -2.98 -1.79
C LEU A 83 5.20 -3.69 -1.62
N HIS A 84 5.82 -3.57 -0.44
CA HIS A 84 7.04 -4.29 -0.11
C HIS A 84 6.82 -5.81 -0.09
N ILE A 85 5.72 -6.30 0.48
CA ILE A 85 5.35 -7.72 0.42
C ILE A 85 5.18 -8.18 -1.03
N ASP A 86 4.43 -7.43 -1.84
CA ASP A 86 4.16 -7.77 -3.24
C ASP A 86 5.44 -7.87 -4.08
N SER A 87 6.46 -7.05 -3.76
CA SER A 87 7.78 -7.08 -4.40
C SER A 87 8.60 -8.35 -4.11
N LEU A 88 8.21 -9.12 -3.09
CA LEU A 88 8.85 -10.38 -2.67
C LEU A 88 8.20 -11.62 -3.30
N LEU A 89 6.99 -11.50 -3.87
CA LEU A 89 6.20 -12.65 -4.36
C LEU A 89 6.91 -13.46 -5.47
N ASP A 90 7.74 -12.80 -6.28
CA ASP A 90 8.51 -13.40 -7.38
C ASP A 90 9.96 -13.78 -7.00
N LYS A 91 10.38 -13.50 -5.76
CA LYS A 91 11.77 -13.67 -5.32
C LYS A 91 12.02 -15.10 -4.81
N ARG A 92 12.42 -15.99 -5.73
CA ARG A 92 12.56 -17.44 -5.47
C ARG A 92 13.81 -17.88 -4.69
N THR A 93 14.79 -17.01 -4.46
CA THR A 93 16.04 -17.36 -3.78
C THR A 93 16.34 -16.39 -2.64
N LYS A 94 17.00 -16.87 -1.58
CA LYS A 94 17.38 -16.07 -0.41
C LYS A 94 18.18 -14.82 -0.82
N ARG A 95 19.18 -14.98 -1.69
CA ARG A 95 19.97 -13.86 -2.23
C ARG A 95 19.12 -12.79 -2.93
N LYS A 96 18.10 -13.20 -3.70
CA LYS A 96 17.19 -12.24 -4.36
C LYS A 96 16.32 -11.51 -3.33
N VAL A 97 15.83 -12.22 -2.32
CA VAL A 97 15.06 -11.63 -1.22
C VAL A 97 15.91 -10.60 -0.47
N GLU A 98 17.10 -10.98 -0.01
CA GLU A 98 18.03 -10.08 0.68
C GLU A 98 18.39 -8.85 -0.15
N SER A 99 18.66 -9.03 -1.45
CA SER A 99 18.90 -7.91 -2.36
C SER A 99 17.71 -6.97 -2.48
N THR A 100 16.48 -7.50 -2.46
CA THR A 100 15.26 -6.69 -2.49
C THR A 100 15.04 -5.96 -1.16
N LEU A 101 15.26 -6.62 -0.02
CA LEU A 101 15.17 -5.98 1.31
C LEU A 101 16.15 -4.81 1.45
N ASN A 102 17.36 -4.93 0.89
CA ASN A 102 18.35 -3.86 0.91
C ASN A 102 17.98 -2.64 0.06
N LYS A 103 17.03 -2.79 -0.88
CA LYS A 103 16.52 -1.69 -1.70
C LYS A 103 15.32 -0.98 -1.08
N PHE A 104 14.77 -1.52 0.02
CA PHE A 104 13.66 -0.86 0.70
C PHE A 104 14.14 0.45 1.30
N SER A 105 13.52 1.54 0.87
CA SER A 105 13.75 2.89 1.35
C SER A 105 12.53 3.37 2.14
N LYS A 106 12.66 4.51 2.81
CA LYS A 106 11.55 5.15 3.55
C LYS A 106 10.91 6.26 2.72
N GLY A 107 9.67 6.61 3.06
CA GLY A 107 9.02 7.83 2.57
C GLY A 107 8.56 7.79 1.10
N SER A 108 8.39 8.98 0.50
CA SER A 108 7.83 9.13 -0.86
C SER A 108 8.68 8.49 -1.95
N ALA A 109 10.01 8.53 -1.83
CA ALA A 109 10.93 7.86 -2.75
C ALA A 109 10.74 6.33 -2.75
N ALA A 110 10.33 5.75 -1.62
CA ALA A 110 10.00 4.34 -1.51
C ALA A 110 8.72 3.97 -2.25
N LEU A 111 7.71 4.85 -2.18
CA LEU A 111 6.48 4.70 -2.96
C LEU A 111 6.77 4.80 -4.44
N GLU A 112 7.54 5.79 -4.89
CA GLU A 112 7.92 5.93 -6.29
C GLU A 112 8.67 4.69 -6.79
N HIS A 113 9.61 4.18 -6.00
CA HIS A 113 10.32 2.94 -6.34
C HIS A 113 9.38 1.74 -6.42
N ALA A 114 8.51 1.56 -5.42
CA ALA A 114 7.56 0.45 -5.37
C ALA A 114 6.56 0.48 -6.54
N TYR A 115 6.00 1.65 -6.86
CA TYR A 115 5.14 1.83 -8.03
C TYR A 115 5.91 1.61 -9.32
N GLY A 116 7.15 2.10 -9.42
CA GLY A 116 8.02 1.86 -10.57
C GLY A 116 8.27 0.38 -10.82
N GLU A 117 8.53 -0.40 -9.78
CA GLU A 117 8.67 -1.86 -9.88
C GLU A 117 7.33 -2.54 -10.25
N ALA A 118 6.20 -2.08 -9.70
CA ALA A 118 4.88 -2.59 -10.09
C ALA A 118 4.58 -2.34 -11.58
N ILE A 119 4.87 -1.14 -12.08
CA ILE A 119 4.73 -0.79 -13.50
C ILE A 119 5.68 -1.65 -14.34
N ARG A 120 6.96 -1.78 -13.98
CA ARG A 120 7.89 -2.67 -14.69
C ARG A 120 7.37 -4.10 -14.79
N ARG A 121 6.77 -4.61 -13.72
CA ARG A 121 6.21 -5.96 -13.67
C ARG A 121 4.99 -6.12 -14.60
N ILE A 122 4.19 -5.07 -14.76
CA ILE A 122 3.10 -5.01 -15.75
C ILE A 122 3.68 -4.97 -17.18
N GLU A 123 4.66 -4.10 -17.41
CA GLU A 123 5.28 -3.92 -18.72
C GLU A 123 6.08 -5.14 -19.19
N SER A 124 6.50 -6.03 -18.27
CA SER A 124 7.18 -7.28 -18.58
C SER A 124 6.27 -8.47 -18.95
N GLN A 125 4.94 -8.30 -18.91
CA GLN A 125 3.98 -9.35 -19.28
C GLN A 125 3.91 -9.52 -20.80
N MET A 126 3.16 -10.55 -21.26
CA MET A 126 2.87 -10.74 -22.68
C MET A 126 2.11 -9.54 -23.25
N GLU A 127 2.22 -9.33 -24.57
CA GLU A 127 1.74 -8.10 -25.21
C GLU A 127 0.26 -7.80 -24.92
N ASP A 128 -0.60 -8.80 -25.07
CA ASP A 128 -2.04 -8.66 -24.82
C ASP A 128 -2.35 -8.33 -23.35
N ASP A 129 -1.69 -9.01 -22.40
CA ASP A 129 -1.87 -8.77 -20.96
C ASP A 129 -1.41 -7.36 -20.56
N ARG A 130 -0.28 -6.92 -21.11
CA ARG A 130 0.27 -5.58 -20.90
C ARG A 130 -0.68 -4.52 -21.44
N LEU A 131 -1.22 -4.71 -22.65
CA LEU A 131 -2.16 -3.78 -23.27
C LEU A 131 -3.46 -3.70 -22.46
N LEU A 132 -3.99 -4.84 -22.02
CA LEU A 132 -5.17 -4.92 -21.15
C LEU A 132 -4.93 -4.15 -19.84
N ALA A 133 -3.83 -4.42 -19.16
CA ALA A 133 -3.48 -3.75 -17.91
C ALA A 133 -3.37 -2.21 -18.09
N ARG A 134 -2.71 -1.74 -19.15
CA ARG A 134 -2.63 -0.30 -19.45
C ARG A 134 -3.99 0.32 -19.71
N ARG A 135 -4.87 -0.36 -20.46
CA ARG A 135 -6.23 0.11 -20.74
C ARG A 135 -7.04 0.27 -19.46
N VAL A 136 -6.98 -0.73 -18.57
CA VAL A 136 -7.65 -0.69 -17.26
C VAL A 136 -7.13 0.46 -16.41
N ILE A 137 -5.81 0.66 -16.33
CA ILE A 137 -5.21 1.77 -15.58
C ILE A 137 -5.68 3.13 -16.15
N CYS A 138 -5.69 3.29 -17.47
CA CYS A 138 -6.21 4.49 -18.12
C CYS A 138 -7.68 4.76 -17.78
N LEU A 139 -8.53 3.73 -17.88
CA LEU A 139 -9.96 3.84 -17.54
C LEU A 139 -10.16 4.29 -16.09
N ILE A 140 -9.47 3.66 -15.14
CA ILE A 140 -9.57 4.01 -13.73
C ILE A 140 -9.07 5.44 -13.47
N SER A 141 -7.95 5.83 -14.09
CA SER A 141 -7.33 7.14 -13.87
C SER A 141 -8.15 8.30 -14.45
N LEU A 142 -8.89 8.04 -15.52
CA LEU A 142 -9.69 9.05 -16.23
C LEU A 142 -11.17 9.02 -15.84
N ALA A 143 -11.61 8.05 -15.03
CA ALA A 143 -12.99 7.95 -14.60
C ALA A 143 -13.38 9.09 -13.65
N LYS A 144 -14.54 9.70 -13.90
CA LYS A 144 -15.13 10.74 -13.03
C LYS A 144 -15.80 10.17 -11.78
N ARG A 145 -16.00 8.86 -11.73
CA ARG A 145 -16.64 8.13 -10.63
C ARG A 145 -15.94 6.79 -10.41
N LEU A 146 -16.15 6.18 -9.25
CA LEU A 146 -15.73 4.80 -9.02
C LEU A 146 -16.37 3.87 -10.05
N LEU A 147 -15.53 3.01 -10.64
CA LEU A 147 -15.94 1.94 -11.55
C LEU A 147 -16.18 0.66 -10.75
N LYS A 148 -17.19 -0.10 -11.14
CA LYS A 148 -17.40 -1.47 -10.65
C LYS A 148 -16.48 -2.43 -11.38
N THR A 149 -16.18 -3.56 -10.76
CA THR A 149 -15.37 -4.63 -11.37
C THR A 149 -15.96 -5.13 -12.69
N GLU A 150 -17.29 -5.14 -12.80
CA GLU A 150 -18.04 -5.48 -14.02
C GLU A 150 -17.74 -4.53 -15.20
N GLU A 151 -17.31 -3.31 -14.92
CA GLU A 151 -17.03 -2.27 -15.93
C GLU A 151 -15.56 -2.31 -16.40
N LEU A 152 -14.72 -3.18 -15.81
CA LEU A 152 -13.29 -3.29 -16.09
C LEU A 152 -12.94 -4.44 -17.05
N CYS A 153 -13.94 -5.20 -17.51
CA CYS A 153 -13.79 -6.39 -18.36
C CYS A 153 -14.51 -6.20 -19.70
#